data_AF-A0A7S7TAH1-F1
#
_entry.id   AF-A0A7S7TAH1-F1
#
_cell.length_a   1.000
_cell.length_b   1.000
_cell.length_c   1.000
_cell.angle_alpha   90.00
_cell.angle_beta   90.00
_cell.angle_gamma   90.00
#
_symmetry.space_group_name_H-M   'P 1'
#
loop_
_entity.id
_entity.type
_entity.pdbx_description
1 polymer ?
#
loop_
_entity_poly.entity_id
_entity_poly.type
_entity_poly.pdbx_seq_one_letter_code
_entity_poly.pdbx_strand_id
1 'polypeptide(L)' 'MSAIWYVTYEIRRRGLLARRARSPRETRTFASESEAKVFARSKLDEGLVVFAGTINPHLPRQLIPSQNIADWLVEQ' A
#
# COMPACT_ATOMS: atom_id res chain seq x y z
N MET A 1 -3.35 -16.90 11.27
CA MET A 1 -3.54 -15.44 11.41
C MET A 1 -4.31 -14.96 10.20
N SER A 2 -5.53 -14.45 10.39
CA SER A 2 -6.30 -13.81 9.31
C SER A 2 -5.66 -12.48 8.98
N ALA A 3 -5.25 -12.27 7.74
CA ALA A 3 -4.82 -10.96 7.31
C ALA A 3 -6.04 -10.04 7.19
N ILE A 4 -5.96 -8.88 7.83
CA ILE A 4 -7.02 -7.86 7.86
C ILE A 4 -6.67 -6.73 6.88
N TRP A 5 -5.38 -6.42 6.74
CA TRP A 5 -4.89 -5.31 5.95
C TRP A 5 -4.09 -5.80 4.76
N TYR A 6 -4.10 -5.04 3.68
CA TYR A 6 -3.19 -5.19 2.57
C TYR A 6 -2.58 -3.86 2.19
N VAL A 7 -1.32 -3.91 1.74
CA VAL A 7 -0.58 -2.78 1.20
C VAL A 7 -0.05 -3.20 -0.16
N THR A 8 -0.45 -2.47 -1.19
CA THR A 8 0.04 -2.65 -2.56
C THR A 8 0.96 -1.50 -2.92
N TYR A 9 2.15 -1.78 -3.43
CA TYR A 9 3.08 -0.74 -3.89
C TYR A 9 3.56 -0.98 -5.31
N GLU A 10 3.81 0.10 -6.04
CA GLU A 10 4.36 0.06 -7.38
C GLU A 10 5.88 0.08 -7.35
N ILE A 11 6.50 -0.95 -7.93
CA ILE A 11 7.95 -1.00 -8.11
C ILE A 11 8.29 -0.22 -9.38
N ARG A 12 8.84 0.99 -9.21
CA ARG A 12 9.38 1.75 -10.35
C ARG A 12 10.63 1.03 -10.86
N ARG A 13 10.52 0.24 -11.92
CA ARG A 13 11.70 -0.25 -12.65
C ARG A 13 12.38 0.95 -13.30
N ARG A 14 13.46 1.39 -12.69
CA ARG A 14 14.39 2.38 -13.25
C ARG A 14 14.97 1.76 -14.53
N GLY A 15 14.48 2.18 -15.72
CA GLY A 15 15.27 2.04 -16.94
C GLY A 15 14.64 1.50 -18.24
N LEU A 16 13.34 1.16 -18.35
CA LEU A 16 12.84 0.68 -19.66
C LEU A 16 11.56 1.41 -20.12
N LEU A 17 11.73 2.03 -21.29
CA LEU A 17 10.80 2.80 -22.10
C LEU A 17 9.53 2.01 -22.48
N ALA A 18 8.63 1.79 -21.53
CA ALA A 18 7.28 1.32 -21.85
C ALA A 18 6.26 2.27 -21.21
N ARG A 19 6.01 3.40 -21.87
CA ARG A 19 4.96 4.40 -21.55
C ARG A 19 3.54 3.82 -21.40
N ARG A 20 3.35 2.50 -21.57
CA ARG A 20 2.07 1.77 -21.48
C ARG A 20 2.09 0.49 -20.65
N ALA A 21 3.25 0.03 -20.16
CA ALA A 21 3.28 -1.16 -19.31
C ALA A 21 2.87 -0.77 -17.90
N ARG A 22 1.85 -1.45 -17.34
CA ARG A 22 1.49 -1.30 -15.92
C ARG A 22 2.74 -1.58 -15.08
N SER A 23 3.12 -0.64 -14.21
CA SER A 23 4.21 -0.85 -13.25
C SER A 23 3.97 -2.16 -12.50
N PRO A 24 5.00 -3.01 -12.31
CA PRO A 24 4.87 -4.17 -11.43
C PRO A 24 4.38 -3.71 -10.05
N ARG A 25 3.33 -4.37 -9.55
CA ARG A 25 2.76 -4.11 -8.24
C ARG A 25 2.98 -5.34 -7.36
N GLU A 26 3.42 -5.10 -6.14
CA GLU A 26 3.49 -6.13 -5.12
C GLU A 26 2.48 -5.81 -4.02
N THR A 27 1.76 -6.83 -3.57
CA THR A 27 0.81 -6.72 -2.47
C THR A 27 1.32 -7.54 -1.29
N ARG A 28 1.40 -6.92 -0.13
CA ARG A 28 1.65 -7.58 1.14
C ARG A 28 0.44 -7.47 2.04
N THR A 29 0.19 -8.51 2.81
CA THR A 29 -0.94 -8.58 3.73
C THR A 29 -0.44 -8.59 5.17
N PHE A 30 -1.22 -7.99 6.07
CA PHE A 30 -0.88 -7.76 7.47
C PHE A 30 -2.05 -8.09 8.37
N ALA A 31 -1.76 -8.51 9.61
CA ALA A 31 -2.79 -8.76 10.61
C ALA A 31 -3.22 -7.46 11.30
N SER A 32 -2.30 -6.52 11.51
CA SER A 32 -2.55 -5.24 12.18
C SER A 32 -2.46 -4.05 11.22
N GLU A 33 -3.26 -3.02 11.49
CA GLU A 33 -3.14 -1.72 10.82
C GLU A 33 -1.78 -1.08 11.10
N SER A 34 -1.27 -1.19 12.33
CA SER A 34 0.02 -0.59 12.70
C SER A 34 1.19 -1.17 11.90
N GLU A 35 1.20 -2.49 11.69
CA GLU A 35 2.19 -3.16 10.84
C GLU A 35 2.09 -2.69 9.38
N ALA A 36 0.86 -2.56 8.87
CA ALA A 36 0.60 -2.05 7.53
C ALA A 36 1.08 -0.59 7.38
N LYS A 37 0.84 0.28 8.36
CA LYS A 37 1.31 1.68 8.38
C LYS A 37 2.83 1.76 8.40
N VAL A 38 3.51 0.98 9.25
CA VAL A 38 4.98 0.97 9.31
C VAL A 38 5.57 0.54 7.95
N PHE A 39 5.00 -0.50 7.33
CA PHE A 39 5.45 -0.95 6.02
C PHE A 39 5.18 0.08 4.92
N ALA A 40 3.98 0.67 4.91
CA ALA A 40 3.60 1.69 3.95
C ALA A 40 4.49 2.94 4.05
N ARG A 41 4.86 3.36 5.27
CA ARG A 41 5.79 4.47 5.51
C ARG A 41 7.16 4.19 4.91
N SER A 42 7.73 3.02 5.17
CA SER A 42 9.01 2.61 4.58
C SER A 42 8.98 2.64 3.05
N LYS A 43 7.88 2.20 2.43
CA LYS A 43 7.72 2.20 0.97
C LYS A 43 7.50 3.60 0.38
N LEU A 44 6.84 4.47 1.14
CA LEU A 44 6.67 5.87 0.76
C LEU A 44 8.00 6.62 0.83
N ASP A 45 8.81 6.38 1.87
CA ASP A 45 10.16 6.95 2.02
C ASP A 45 11.12 6.48 0.90
N GLU A 46 10.93 5.26 0.38
CA GLU A 46 11.61 4.76 -0.84
C GLU A 46 11.17 5.49 -2.14
N GLY A 47 10.15 6.35 -2.08
CA GLY A 47 9.60 7.07 -3.24
C GLY A 47 8.67 6.23 -4.11
N LEU A 48 8.14 5.13 -3.58
CA LEU A 48 7.20 4.26 -4.29
C LEU A 48 5.76 4.75 -4.10
N VAL A 49 4.90 4.40 -5.06
CA VAL A 49 3.46 4.69 -4.95
C VAL A 49 2.82 3.56 -4.15
N VAL A 50 2.24 3.89 -3.00
CA VAL A 50 1.68 2.93 -2.05
C VAL A 50 0.16 3.09 -1.96
N PHE A 51 -0.56 1.98 -1.86
CA PHE A 51 -2.00 1.88 -1.66
C PHE A 51 -2.26 0.94 -0.49
N ALA A 52 -3.29 1.22 0.31
CA ALA A 52 -3.65 0.36 1.43
C ALA A 52 -5.16 0.09 1.46
N GLY A 53 -5.56 -0.96 2.17
CA GLY A 53 -6.96 -1.23 2.43
C GLY A 53 -7.18 -2.47 3.28
N THR A 54 -8.45 -2.75 3.57
CA THR A 54 -8.85 -3.91 4.36
C THR A 54 -9.37 -5.07 3.50
N ILE A 55 -9.08 -6.29 3.92
CA ILE A 55 -9.51 -7.54 3.28
C ILE A 55 -10.89 -7.94 3.84
N ASN A 56 -11.81 -8.29 2.95
CA ASN A 56 -13.15 -8.83 3.27
C ASN A 56 -12.99 -10.11 4.15
N PRO A 57 -13.64 -10.26 5.32
CA PRO A 57 -14.87 -9.62 5.79
C PRO A 57 -14.74 -8.52 6.85
N HIS A 58 -13.61 -7.83 6.93
CA HIS A 58 -13.48 -6.73 7.89
C HIS A 58 -14.38 -5.54 7.52
N LEU A 59 -15.23 -5.13 8.46
CA LEU A 59 -16.08 -3.94 8.39
C LEU A 59 -15.59 -2.95 9.47
N PRO A 60 -15.40 -1.66 9.14
CA PRO A 60 -15.65 -1.02 7.85
C PRO A 60 -14.60 -1.37 6.78
N ARG A 61 -15.04 -1.43 5.52
CA ARG A 61 -14.13 -1.58 4.37
C ARG A 61 -13.39 -0.26 4.15
N GLN A 62 -12.08 -0.28 4.32
CA GLN A 62 -11.22 0.86 4.06
C GLN A 62 -10.44 0.63 2.77
N LEU A 63 -10.45 1.65 1.91
CA LEU A 63 -9.64 1.72 0.70
C LEU A 63 -8.93 3.06 0.73
N ILE A 64 -7.61 3.03 0.89
CA ILE A 64 -6.76 4.21 0.98
C ILE A 64 -6.00 4.33 -0.34
N PRO A 65 -6.39 5.27 -1.21
CA PRO A 65 -5.66 5.54 -2.44
C PRO A 65 -4.30 6.16 -2.11
N SER A 66 -3.35 6.08 -3.04
CA SER A 66 -2.00 6.64 -2.85
C SER A 66 -1.96 8.14 -2.57
N GLN A 67 -2.99 8.87 -2.98
CA GLN A 67 -3.12 10.31 -2.69
C GLN A 67 -3.40 10.57 -1.20
N ASN A 68 -4.08 9.64 -0.52
CA ASN A 68 -4.49 9.77 0.88
C ASN A 68 -3.61 8.95 1.82
N ILE A 69 -2.60 8.24 1.30
CA ILE A 69 -1.72 7.39 2.11
C ILE A 69 -0.93 8.24 3.12
N ALA A 70 -0.53 9.45 2.73
CA ALA A 70 0.20 10.35 3.62
C ALA A 70 -0.68 10.75 4.82
N ASP A 71 -1.95 11.09 4.58
CA ASP A 71 -2.89 11.45 5.64
C ASP A 71 -3.18 10.25 6.56
N TRP A 72 -3.39 9.06 5.98
CA TRP A 72 -3.60 7.82 6.73
C TRP A 72 -2.42 7.42 7.61
N LEU A 73 -1.18 7.72 7.17
CA LEU A 73 0.02 7.47 7.98
C LEU A 73 0.16 8.44 9.16
N VAL A 74 -0.50 9.61 9.09
CA VAL A 74 -0.51 10.63 10.16
C VAL A 74 -1.67 10.40 11.13
N GLU A 75 -2.80 9.85 10.65
CA GLU A 75 -3.95 9.50 11.47
C GLU A 75 -3.55 8.45 12.53
N GLN A 76 -3.71 8.81 13.81
CA GLN A 76 -3.39 7.98 14.99
C GLN A 76 -4.53 7.03 15.33
#